data_AF-A0A2V6T974-F1
#
_entry.id   AF-A0A2V6T974-F1
#
_cell.length_a   1.000
_cell.length_b   1.000
_cell.length_c   1.000
_cell.angle_alpha   90.00
_cell.angle_beta   90.00
_cell.angle_gamma   90.00
#
_symmetry.space_group_name_H-M   'P 1'
#
loop_
_entity.id
_entity.type
_entity.pdbx_description
1 polymer ?
#
loop_
_entity_poly.entity_id
_entity_poly.type
_entity_poly.pdbx_seq_one_letter_code
_entity_poly.pdbx_strand_id
1 'polypeptide(L)'
;MTLGGALVNSPAGPDLGATAACAVAAVIGNCWSIFLGFRGGKGVATGLGALLRLVPWAVLPAAAVWLGVTLSFRYISLGSILGALGVALGAALLGYPGPFVLAAFGVATIVVARHHANIARLLAGHEPKLGQRRPSA
;
A
#
# COMPACT_ATOMS: atom_id res chain seq x y z
N MET A 1 27.84 9.42 -18.05
CA MET A 1 28.24 8.85 -16.75
C MET A 1 28.04 9.91 -15.70
N THR A 2 26.83 9.97 -15.12
CA THR A 2 26.40 11.08 -14.27
C THR A 2 26.94 10.91 -12.85
N LEU A 3 27.61 11.96 -12.35
CA LEU A 3 28.08 12.14 -10.97
C LEU A 3 27.00 11.93 -9.88
N GLY A 4 25.72 11.73 -10.24
CA GLY A 4 24.63 11.40 -9.32
C GLY A 4 24.68 9.99 -8.72
N GLY A 5 25.39 9.04 -9.35
CA GLY A 5 25.56 7.68 -8.79
C GLY A 5 26.52 7.62 -7.59
N ALA A 6 27.45 8.58 -7.49
CA ALA A 6 28.49 8.58 -6.45
C ALA A 6 28.01 9.16 -5.11
N LEU A 7 27.01 10.07 -5.13
CA LEU A 7 26.46 10.64 -3.89
C LEU A 7 25.40 9.74 -3.23
N VAL A 8 24.76 8.85 -3.98
CA VAL A 8 23.81 7.85 -3.47
C VAL A 8 24.51 6.71 -2.69
N ASN A 9 25.79 6.48 -2.94
CA ASN A 9 26.63 5.52 -2.20
C ASN A 9 27.46 6.19 -1.09
N SER A 10 26.96 7.28 -0.51
CA SER A 10 27.57 7.87 0.68
C SER A 10 27.20 7.01 1.90
N PRO A 11 28.13 6.60 2.78
CA PRO A 11 27.83 5.87 4.02
C PRO A 11 26.97 6.66 5.03
N ALA A 12 26.58 7.90 4.69
CA ALA A 12 25.72 8.79 5.48
C ALA A 12 24.38 9.12 4.81
N GLY A 13 24.10 8.62 3.58
CA GLY A 13 22.77 8.69 2.98
C GLY A 13 21.91 7.53 3.48
N PRO A 14 20.57 7.69 3.64
CA PRO A 14 19.72 6.55 3.99
C PRO A 14 19.83 5.53 2.86
N ASP A 15 20.36 4.34 3.17
CA ASP A 15 20.38 3.22 2.23
C ASP A 15 18.94 3.01 1.72
N LEU A 16 18.78 3.17 0.40
CA LEU A 16 17.47 3.05 -0.25
C LEU A 16 16.89 1.65 -0.01
N GLY A 17 17.76 0.63 0.06
CA GLY A 17 17.41 -0.73 0.43
C GLY A 17 16.87 -0.83 1.85
N ALA A 18 17.62 -0.35 2.84
CA ALA A 18 17.18 -0.31 4.23
C ALA A 18 15.87 0.49 4.41
N THR A 19 15.73 1.64 3.75
CA THR A 19 14.53 2.47 3.83
C THR A 19 13.30 1.75 3.27
N ALA A 20 13.46 1.11 2.11
CA ALA A 20 12.44 0.26 1.49
C ALA A 20 12.06 -0.93 2.39
N ALA A 21 13.06 -1.59 2.99
CA ALA A 21 12.84 -2.71 3.90
C ALA A 21 12.09 -2.26 5.16
N CYS A 22 12.45 -1.12 5.76
CA CYS A 22 11.76 -0.54 6.91
C CYS A 22 10.30 -0.22 6.59
N ALA A 23 10.01 0.31 5.40
CA ALA A 23 8.64 0.58 4.96
C ALA A 23 7.80 -0.70 4.89
N VAL A 24 8.33 -1.76 4.29
CA VAL A 24 7.65 -3.07 4.22
C VAL A 24 7.50 -3.67 5.62
N ALA A 25 8.54 -3.62 6.44
CA ALA A 25 8.52 -4.13 7.82
C ALA A 25 7.46 -3.42 8.68
N ALA A 26 7.29 -2.10 8.53
CA ALA A 26 6.24 -1.36 9.22
C ALA A 26 4.83 -1.84 8.83
N VAL A 27 4.60 -2.13 7.55
CA VAL A 27 3.31 -2.68 7.07
C VAL A 27 3.09 -4.09 7.60
N ILE A 28 4.12 -4.94 7.61
CA ILE A 28 4.07 -6.28 8.20
C ILE A 28 3.74 -6.20 9.68
N GLY A 29 4.43 -5.36 10.45
CA GLY A 29 4.18 -5.18 11.88
C GLY A 29 2.76 -4.69 12.18
N ASN A 30 2.18 -3.85 11.32
CA ASN A 30 0.78 -3.46 11.44
C ASN A 30 -0.20 -4.60 11.12
N CYS A 31 0.10 -5.44 10.12
CA CYS A 31 -0.76 -6.56 9.73
C CYS A 31 -0.68 -7.75 10.72
N TRP A 32 0.49 -7.99 11.30
CA TRP A 32 0.78 -9.10 12.21
C TRP A 32 1.44 -8.58 13.49
N SER A 33 0.76 -7.64 14.16
CA SER A 33 1.26 -7.07 15.40
C SER A 33 1.34 -8.12 16.51
N ILE A 34 2.51 -8.27 17.11
CA ILE A 34 2.77 -9.19 18.24
C ILE A 34 1.89 -8.80 19.43
N PHE A 35 1.69 -7.50 19.66
CA PHE A 35 0.86 -6.98 20.75
C PHE A 35 -0.63 -7.29 20.60
N LEU A 36 -1.09 -7.62 19.39
CA LEU A 36 -2.48 -7.99 19.10
C LEU A 36 -2.64 -9.50 18.84
N GLY A 37 -1.66 -10.32 19.25
CA GLY A 37 -1.68 -11.77 19.00
C GLY A 37 -1.72 -12.11 17.51
N PHE A 38 -0.93 -11.40 16.70
CA PHE A 38 -0.85 -11.52 15.24
C PHE A 38 -2.15 -11.16 14.48
N ARG A 39 -3.13 -10.57 15.17
CA ARG A 39 -4.40 -10.10 14.59
C ARG A 39 -4.36 -8.58 14.38
N GLY A 40 -3.61 -8.14 13.38
CA GLY A 40 -3.52 -6.74 12.99
C GLY A 40 -4.51 -6.30 11.90
N GLY A 41 -4.35 -5.05 11.47
CA GLY A 41 -5.17 -4.41 10.43
C GLY A 41 -4.85 -4.90 9.02
N LYS A 42 -5.40 -4.21 8.00
CA LYS A 42 -5.20 -4.56 6.57
C LYS A 42 -4.02 -3.87 5.89
N GLY A 43 -3.25 -3.08 6.64
CA GLY A 43 -2.05 -2.41 6.13
C GLY A 43 -2.29 -1.21 5.22
N VAL A 44 -3.53 -0.78 4.96
CA VAL A 44 -3.83 0.31 4.00
C VAL A 44 -3.30 1.67 4.48
N ALA A 45 -3.60 2.08 5.71
CA ALA A 45 -3.16 3.39 6.23
C ALA A 45 -1.64 3.44 6.43
N THR A 46 -1.06 2.37 7.00
CA THR A 46 0.39 2.23 7.17
C THR A 46 1.11 2.17 5.82
N GLY A 47 0.56 1.44 4.85
CA GLY A 47 1.08 1.36 3.49
C GLY A 47 1.02 2.70 2.78
N LEU A 48 -0.08 3.45 2.92
CA LEU A 48 -0.19 4.81 2.38
C LEU A 48 0.88 5.73 2.95
N GLY A 49 1.07 5.75 4.27
CA GLY A 49 2.10 6.58 4.90
C GLY A 49 3.51 6.19 4.47
N ALA A 50 3.81 4.89 4.42
CA ALA A 50 5.11 4.38 3.99
C ALA A 50 5.40 4.72 2.50
N LEU A 51 4.41 4.51 1.63
CA LEU A 51 4.55 4.79 0.19
C LEU A 51 4.52 6.29 -0.12
N LEU A 52 3.87 7.12 0.69
CA LEU A 52 3.93 8.57 0.54
C LEU A 52 5.36 9.10 0.78
N ARG A 53 6.12 8.44 1.67
CA ARG A 53 7.54 8.77 1.89
C ARG A 53 8.45 8.29 0.76
N LEU A 54 8.19 7.10 0.21
CA LEU A 54 9.03 6.50 -0.83
C LEU A 54 8.72 7.00 -2.24
N VAL A 55 7.44 7.06 -2.59
CA VAL A 55 6.92 7.27 -3.95
C VAL A 55 5.76 8.28 -3.99
N PRO A 56 5.94 9.51 -3.47
CA PRO A 56 4.86 10.49 -3.29
C PRO A 56 4.07 10.78 -4.59
N TRP A 57 4.78 10.91 -5.71
CA TRP A 57 4.15 11.21 -7.01
C TRP A 57 3.35 10.03 -7.58
N ALA A 58 3.64 8.80 -7.16
CA ALA A 58 2.81 7.63 -7.52
C ALA A 58 1.57 7.53 -6.62
N VAL A 59 1.66 8.01 -5.38
CA VAL A 59 0.55 7.98 -4.41
C VAL A 59 -0.59 8.92 -4.80
N LEU A 60 -0.29 10.14 -5.28
CA LEU A 60 -1.31 11.13 -5.65
C LEU A 60 -2.33 10.61 -6.69
N PRO A 61 -1.92 10.10 -7.87
CA PRO A 61 -2.87 9.57 -8.84
C PRO A 61 -3.57 8.30 -8.31
N ALA A 62 -2.87 7.46 -7.55
CA ALA A 62 -3.47 6.27 -6.96
C ALA A 62 -4.52 6.60 -5.88
N ALA A 63 -4.35 7.70 -5.14
CA ALA A 63 -5.34 8.20 -4.19
C ALA A 63 -6.57 8.74 -4.91
N ALA A 64 -6.40 9.39 -6.07
CA ALA A 64 -7.52 9.80 -6.92
C ALA A 64 -8.29 8.57 -7.46
N VAL A 65 -7.58 7.52 -7.90
CA VAL A 65 -8.20 6.24 -8.30
C VAL A 65 -8.94 5.60 -7.12
N TRP A 66 -8.31 5.55 -5.94
CA TRP A 66 -8.93 5.03 -4.73
C TRP A 66 -10.24 5.76 -4.40
N LEU A 67 -10.22 7.10 -4.46
CA LEU A 67 -11.38 7.92 -4.18
C LEU A 67 -12.47 7.73 -5.25
N GLY A 68 -12.11 7.75 -6.53
CA GLY A 68 -13.04 7.53 -7.63
C GLY A 68 -13.74 6.17 -7.54
N VAL A 69 -12.97 5.10 -7.35
CA VAL A 69 -13.52 3.74 -7.19
C VAL A 69 -14.40 3.63 -5.95
N THR A 70 -13.94 4.18 -4.82
CA THR A 70 -14.67 4.08 -3.54
C THR A 70 -15.98 4.86 -3.61
N LEU A 71 -16.02 6.01 -4.28
CA LEU A 71 -17.24 6.82 -4.42
C LEU A 71 -18.20 6.21 -5.46
N SER A 72 -17.69 5.70 -6.59
CA SER A 72 -18.54 5.11 -7.64
C SER A 72 -19.14 3.77 -7.22
N PHE A 73 -18.34 2.86 -6.67
CA PHE A 73 -18.80 1.51 -6.31
C PHE A 73 -19.26 1.39 -4.86
N ARG A 74 -18.98 2.40 -4.02
CA ARG A 74 -19.24 2.37 -2.57
C ARG A 74 -18.57 1.18 -1.87
N TYR A 75 -17.46 0.67 -2.39
CA TYR A 75 -16.67 -0.40 -1.74
C TYR A 75 -15.28 0.12 -1.37
N ILE A 76 -15.03 0.28 -0.06
CA ILE A 76 -13.71 0.71 0.45
C ILE A 76 -12.63 -0.34 0.10
N SER A 77 -12.96 -1.62 0.20
CA SER A 77 -12.03 -2.73 -0.06
C SER A 77 -11.56 -2.75 -1.51
N LEU A 78 -12.47 -2.55 -2.47
CA LEU A 78 -12.13 -2.47 -3.89
C LEU A 78 -11.22 -1.27 -4.16
N GLY A 79 -11.57 -0.10 -3.61
CA GLY A 79 -10.73 1.09 -3.69
C GLY A 79 -9.33 0.81 -3.16
N SER A 80 -9.20 0.23 -1.97
CA SER A 80 -7.89 -0.06 -1.34
C SER A 80 -7.01 -1.02 -2.14
N ILE A 81 -7.60 -2.05 -2.78
CA ILE A 81 -6.87 -2.98 -3.65
C ILE A 81 -6.36 -2.25 -4.90
N LEU A 82 -7.25 -1.54 -5.59
CA LEU A 82 -6.89 -0.84 -6.83
C LEU A 82 -5.92 0.33 -6.56
N GLY A 83 -6.08 1.03 -5.44
CA GLY A 83 -5.16 2.07 -5.01
C GLY A 83 -3.76 1.50 -4.75
N ALA A 84 -3.65 0.40 -4.00
CA ALA A 84 -2.35 -0.21 -3.72
C ALA A 84 -1.63 -0.70 -4.99
N LEU A 85 -2.37 -1.33 -5.91
CA LEU A 85 -1.84 -1.73 -7.22
C LEU A 85 -1.47 -0.52 -8.07
N GLY A 86 -2.28 0.54 -8.04
CA GLY A 86 -2.03 1.80 -8.72
C GLY A 86 -0.75 2.47 -8.26
N VAL A 87 -0.43 2.45 -6.96
CA VAL A 87 0.86 2.97 -6.45
C VAL A 87 2.02 2.13 -6.96
N ALA A 88 1.93 0.81 -6.91
CA ALA A 88 3.00 -0.08 -7.38
C ALA A 88 3.31 0.11 -8.87
N LEU A 89 2.26 0.17 -9.70
CA LEU A 89 2.40 0.46 -11.13
C LEU A 89 2.90 1.87 -11.38
N GLY A 90 2.35 2.87 -10.68
CA GLY A 90 2.79 4.26 -10.79
C GLY A 90 4.26 4.44 -10.42
N ALA A 91 4.75 3.74 -9.39
CA ALA A 91 6.15 3.75 -8.99
C ALA A 91 7.07 3.22 -10.11
N ALA A 92 6.67 2.12 -10.76
CA ALA A 92 7.40 1.56 -11.89
C ALA A 92 7.38 2.48 -13.12
N LEU A 93 6.22 3.04 -13.46
CA LEU A 93 6.05 3.91 -14.64
C LEU A 93 6.76 5.26 -14.51
N LEU A 94 6.84 5.81 -13.29
CA LEU A 94 7.53 7.07 -13.01
C LEU A 94 9.05 6.90 -12.85
N GLY A 95 9.58 5.68 -12.98
CA GLY A 95 11.02 5.42 -12.95
C GLY A 95 11.67 5.58 -11.57
N TYR A 96 10.95 5.25 -10.49
CA TYR A 96 11.52 5.27 -9.14
C TYR A 96 12.66 4.24 -8.99
N PRO A 97 13.55 4.42 -7.99
CA PRO A 97 14.61 3.46 -7.69
C PRO A 97 14.07 2.05 -7.48
N GLY A 98 14.78 1.04 -8.00
CA GLY A 98 14.39 -0.37 -7.91
C GLY A 98 13.94 -0.84 -6.52
N PRO A 99 14.66 -0.54 -5.42
CA PRO A 99 14.22 -0.89 -4.07
C PRO A 99 12.86 -0.32 -3.68
N PHE A 100 12.52 0.89 -4.12
CA PHE A 100 11.24 1.55 -3.80
C PHE A 100 10.10 0.93 -4.62
N VAL A 101 10.37 0.60 -5.89
CA VAL A 101 9.42 -0.14 -6.73
C VAL A 101 9.13 -1.52 -6.11
N LEU A 102 10.17 -2.25 -5.72
CA LEU A 102 10.03 -3.54 -5.03
C LEU A 102 9.24 -3.42 -3.72
N ALA A 103 9.52 -2.39 -2.92
CA ALA A 103 8.74 -2.11 -1.71
C ALA A 103 7.27 -1.82 -2.03
N ALA A 104 6.98 -1.04 -3.08
CA ALA A 104 5.61 -0.74 -3.49
C ALA A 104 4.85 -2.00 -3.91
N PHE A 105 5.47 -2.89 -4.69
CA PHE A 105 4.90 -4.20 -5.02
C PHE A 105 4.74 -5.10 -3.80
N GLY A 106 5.70 -5.10 -2.87
CA GLY A 106 5.61 -5.83 -1.61
C GLY A 106 4.43 -5.38 -0.75
N VAL A 107 4.29 -4.07 -0.55
CA VAL A 107 3.15 -3.48 0.18
C VAL A 107 1.83 -3.79 -0.52
N ALA A 108 1.77 -3.65 -1.85
CA ALA A 108 0.56 -3.99 -2.62
C ALA A 108 0.18 -5.47 -2.44
N THR A 109 1.16 -6.37 -2.50
CA THR A 109 0.94 -7.82 -2.28
C THR A 109 0.39 -8.09 -0.88
N ILE A 110 0.97 -7.48 0.16
CA ILE A 110 0.48 -7.61 1.55
C ILE A 110 -0.97 -7.12 1.67
N VAL A 111 -1.27 -5.94 1.11
CA VAL A 111 -2.61 -5.37 1.13
C VAL A 111 -3.61 -6.29 0.43
N VAL A 112 -3.29 -6.79 -0.76
CA VAL A 112 -4.16 -7.72 -1.52
C VAL A 112 -4.38 -9.02 -0.74
N ALA A 113 -3.31 -9.65 -0.24
CA ALA A 113 -3.40 -10.87 0.55
C ALA A 113 -4.28 -10.68 1.80
N ARG A 114 -4.16 -9.52 2.45
CA ARG A 114 -4.96 -9.21 3.64
C ARG A 114 -6.42 -8.87 3.33
N HIS A 115 -6.75 -8.62 2.06
CA HIS A 115 -8.11 -8.42 1.59
C HIS A 115 -8.78 -9.70 1.05
N HIS A 116 -8.18 -10.89 1.14
CA HIS A 116 -8.78 -12.14 0.61
C HIS A 116 -10.25 -12.34 1.02
N ALA A 117 -10.59 -12.11 2.31
CA ALA A 117 -11.97 -12.25 2.79
C ALA A 117 -12.91 -11.16 2.25
N ASN A 118 -12.39 -9.96 1.96
CA ASN A 118 -13.15 -8.90 1.31
C ASN A 118 -13.37 -9.18 -0.17
N ILE A 119 -12.37 -9.75 -0.86
CA ILE A 119 -12.49 -10.20 -2.25
C ILE A 119 -13.56 -11.29 -2.35
N ALA A 120 -13.54 -12.28 -1.46
CA ALA A 120 -14.58 -13.32 -1.40
C ALA A 120 -15.99 -12.72 -1.21
N ARG A 121 -16.14 -11.74 -0.32
CA ARG A 121 -17.43 -11.03 -0.13
C ARG A 121 -17.84 -10.17 -1.33
N LEU A 122 -16.89 -9.54 -2.02
CA LEU A 122 -17.15 -8.78 -3.24
C LEU A 122 -17.66 -9.69 -4.36
N LEU A 123 -17.01 -10.85 -4.56
CA LEU A 123 -17.43 -11.85 -5.54
C LEU A 123 -18.81 -12.44 -5.20
N ALA A 124 -19.12 -12.61 -3.91
CA ALA A 124 -20.42 -13.05 -3.45
C ALA A 124 -21.49 -11.93 -3.43
N GLY A 125 -21.13 -10.67 -3.72
CA GLY A 125 -22.06 -9.53 -3.64
C GLY A 125 -22.49 -9.13 -2.21
N HIS A 126 -21.81 -9.65 -1.19
CA HIS A 126 -22.11 -9.44 0.24
C HIS A 126 -21.17 -8.44 0.94
N GLU A 127 -20.27 -7.79 0.21
CA GLU A 127 -19.40 -6.78 0.80
C GLU A 127 -20.23 -5.57 1.25
N PRO A 128 -20.10 -5.10 2.51
CA PRO A 128 -20.86 -3.97 3.00
C PRO A 128 -20.48 -2.71 2.21
N LYS A 129 -21.50 -2.00 1.72
CA LYS A 129 -21.29 -0.72 1.04
C LYS A 129 -20.93 0.37 2.06
N LEU A 130 -20.13 1.33 1.63
CA LEU A 130 -19.76 2.52 2.38
C LEU A 130 -21.03 3.21 2.91
N GLY A 131 -21.16 3.28 4.24
CA GLY A 131 -22.31 3.88 4.92
C GLY A 131 -23.41 2.90 5.37
N GLN A 132 -23.33 1.61 5.03
CA GLN A 132 -24.21 0.61 5.62
C GLN A 132 -23.76 0.29 7.05
N ARG A 133 -24.61 0.58 8.05
CA ARG A 133 -24.40 0.11 9.42
C ARG A 133 -24.53 -1.42 9.44
N ARG A 134 -23.57 -2.11 10.06
CA ARG A 134 -23.80 -3.50 10.45
C ARG A 134 -24.95 -3.52 11.48
N PRO A 135 -25.90 -4.46 11.39
CA PRO A 135 -26.83 -4.68 12.49
C PRO A 135 -26.01 -4.90 13.76
N SER A 136 -26.30 -4.15 14.81
CA SER A 136 -25.79 -4.41 16.15
C SER A 136 -26.22 -5.83 16.51
N ALA A 137 -25.26 -6.72 16.69
CA ALA A 137 -25.50 -8.02 17.32
C ALA A 137 -25.56 -7.84 18.84
#